data_AF-E6TPV8-F1
#
_entry.id   AF-E6TPV8-F1
#
_cell.length_a   1.000
_cell.length_b   1.000
_cell.length_c   1.000
_cell.angle_alpha   90.00
_cell.angle_beta   90.00
_cell.angle_gamma   90.00
#
_symmetry.space_group_name_H-M   'P 1'
#
loop_
_entity.id
_entity.type
_entity.pdbx_description
1 polymer ?
#
loop_
_entity_poly.entity_id
_entity_poly.type
_entity_poly.pdbx_seq_one_letter_code
_entity_poly.pdbx_strand_id
1 'polypeptide(L)'
;MAETSTTATSGRRHRPDWQRREVRASPKMVARRVTTDDHAVLKRFAEANGTAIAEMIAPAVDALIEQAREFCQDLDSQQQDSHARAS
;
A
#
# COMPACT_ATOMS: atom_id res chain seq x y z
N MET A 1 19.50 -19.85 -56.90
CA MET A 1 18.12 -19.85 -56.39
C MET A 1 18.10 -20.77 -55.18
N ALA A 2 18.10 -20.22 -53.96
CA ALA A 2 18.06 -21.01 -52.73
C ALA A 2 16.89 -20.49 -51.89
N GLU A 3 15.88 -21.33 -51.72
CA GLU A 3 14.66 -21.05 -50.98
C GLU A 3 14.96 -21.21 -49.48
N THR A 4 14.87 -20.13 -48.71
CA THR A 4 14.98 -20.20 -47.25
C THR A 4 13.59 -20.21 -46.65
N SER A 5 13.10 -21.42 -46.35
CA SER A 5 11.86 -21.61 -45.59
C SER A 5 12.03 -21.06 -44.17
N THR A 6 11.47 -19.88 -43.92
CA THR A 6 11.42 -19.29 -42.58
C THR A 6 10.32 -19.98 -41.79
N THR A 7 10.70 -20.92 -40.91
CA THR A 7 9.78 -21.53 -39.94
C THR A 7 9.39 -20.49 -38.90
N ALA A 8 8.16 -19.97 -38.97
CA ALA A 8 7.62 -19.09 -37.96
C ALA A 8 7.37 -19.88 -36.66
N THR A 9 8.28 -19.74 -35.68
CA THR A 9 7.98 -20.12 -34.29
C THR A 9 6.79 -19.29 -33.83
N SER A 10 5.65 -19.95 -33.64
CA SER A 10 4.49 -19.36 -32.96
C SER A 10 4.84 -19.15 -31.48
N GLY A 11 5.61 -18.10 -31.20
CA GLY A 11 5.80 -17.60 -29.85
C GLY A 11 4.44 -17.14 -29.34
N ARG A 12 3.73 -18.03 -28.64
CA ARG A 12 2.49 -17.71 -27.94
C ARG A 12 2.86 -16.55 -27.01
N ARG A 13 2.49 -15.31 -27.38
CA ARG A 13 2.68 -14.15 -26.49
C ARG A 13 2.00 -14.52 -25.20
N HIS A 14 2.77 -14.80 -24.16
CA HIS A 14 2.26 -14.99 -22.81
C HIS A 14 1.65 -13.65 -22.42
N ARG A 15 0.35 -13.47 -22.69
CA ARG A 15 -0.40 -12.33 -22.16
C ARG A 15 -0.24 -12.46 -20.64
N PRO A 16 0.40 -11.50 -19.96
CA PRO A 16 0.46 -11.54 -18.51
C PRO A 16 -0.98 -11.54 -18.02
N ASP A 17 -1.38 -12.55 -17.24
CA ASP A 17 -2.73 -12.63 -16.67
C ASP A 17 -3.00 -11.36 -15.85
N TRP A 18 -3.76 -10.44 -16.41
CA TRP A 18 -4.12 -9.17 -15.79
C TRP A 18 -4.91 -9.40 -14.50
N GLN A 19 -5.70 -10.48 -14.45
CA GLN A 19 -6.46 -10.91 -13.28
C GLN A 19 -5.56 -11.27 -12.07
N ARG A 20 -4.31 -11.70 -12.29
CA ARG A 20 -3.33 -11.94 -11.22
C ARG A 20 -2.67 -10.65 -10.70
N ARG A 21 -2.87 -9.50 -11.38
CA ARG A 21 -2.37 -8.19 -10.94
C ARG A 21 -3.36 -7.47 -10.01
N GLU A 22 -4.66 -7.72 -10.15
CA GLU A 22 -5.70 -7.11 -9.32
C GLU A 22 -5.72 -7.61 -7.87
N VAL A 23 -5.29 -8.85 -7.62
CA VAL A 23 -5.50 -9.52 -6.32
C VAL A 23 -4.29 -9.41 -5.37
N ARG A 24 -3.20 -8.72 -5.74
CA ARG A 24 -2.07 -8.59 -4.81
C ARG A 24 -2.37 -7.52 -3.77
N ALA A 25 -2.72 -7.97 -2.57
CA ALA A 25 -2.63 -7.19 -1.34
C ALA A 25 -1.17 -6.81 -1.08
N SER A 26 -0.69 -5.82 -1.82
CA SER A 26 0.63 -5.23 -1.59
C SER A 26 0.53 -4.26 -0.42
N PRO A 27 1.56 -4.21 0.45
CA PRO A 27 1.62 -3.22 1.50
C PRO A 27 1.48 -1.82 0.89
N LYS A 28 0.62 -0.99 1.49
CA LYS A 28 0.43 0.40 1.10
C LYS A 28 1.37 1.28 1.92
N MET A 29 1.92 2.30 1.30
CA MET A 29 2.82 3.25 1.96
C MET A 29 2.03 4.50 2.37
N VAL A 30 2.07 4.83 3.66
CA VAL A 30 1.63 6.12 4.19
C VAL A 30 2.85 7.03 4.23
N ALA A 31 2.80 8.17 3.54
CA ALA A 31 3.90 9.11 3.46
C ALA A 31 3.43 10.54 3.71
N ARG A 32 4.24 11.31 4.44
CA ARG A 32 4.02 12.75 4.68
C ARG A 32 5.13 13.55 4.01
N ARG A 33 4.75 14.59 3.27
CA ARG A 33 5.71 15.58 2.77
C ARG A 33 6.13 16.50 3.92
N VAL A 34 7.43 16.72 4.05
CA VAL A 34 8.04 17.61 5.04
C VAL A 34 9.02 18.55 4.33
N THR A 35 9.44 19.62 4.99
CA THR A 35 10.47 20.50 4.46
C THR A 35 11.83 19.79 4.43
N THR A 36 12.77 20.30 3.63
CA THR A 36 14.13 19.77 3.56
C THR A 36 14.85 19.86 4.91
N ASP A 37 14.63 20.96 5.64
CA ASP A 37 15.26 21.20 6.94
C ASP A 37 14.73 20.23 8.00
N ASP A 38 13.41 20.04 8.06
CA ASP A 38 12.80 19.07 8.98
C ASP A 38 13.28 17.65 8.69
N HIS A 39 13.37 17.28 7.41
CA HIS A 39 13.89 15.97 7.02
C HIS A 39 15.35 15.78 7.45
N ALA A 40 16.19 16.81 7.34
CA ALA A 40 17.58 16.76 7.80
C ALA A 40 17.68 16.57 9.33
N VAL A 41 16.82 17.25 10.09
CA VAL A 41 16.73 17.10 11.55
C VAL A 41 16.28 15.68 11.92
N LEU A 42 15.21 15.18 11.29
CA LEU A 42 14.70 13.82 11.53
C LEU A 42 15.74 12.75 11.19
N LYS A 43 16.47 12.93 10.10
CA LYS A 43 17.52 12.00 9.69
C LYS A 43 18.64 11.93 10.73
N ARG A 44 19.16 13.08 11.18
CA ARG A 44 20.18 13.12 12.24
C ARG A 44 19.71 12.50 13.54
N PHE A 45 18.44 12.73 13.89
CA PHE A 45 17.84 12.16 15.09
C PHE A 45 17.75 10.63 15.02
N ALA A 46 17.30 10.08 13.88
CA ALA A 46 17.24 8.64 13.67
C ALA A 46 18.64 7.99 13.68
N GLU A 47 19.62 8.63 13.02
CA GLU A 47 21.03 8.20 13.03
C GLU A 47 21.61 8.16 14.45
N ALA A 48 21.34 9.18 15.27
CA ALA A 48 21.80 9.23 16.66
C ALA A 48 21.21 8.11 17.54
N ASN A 49 20.02 7.61 17.20
CA ASN A 49 19.36 6.49 17.89
C ASN A 49 19.65 5.13 17.24
N GLY A 50 20.47 5.08 16.18
CA GLY A 50 20.83 3.84 15.50
C GLY A 50 19.66 3.14 14.80
N THR A 51 18.63 3.89 14.37
CA THR A 51 17.42 3.34 13.75
C THR A 51 16.99 4.15 12.52
N ALA A 52 15.96 3.69 11.81
CA ALA A 52 15.37 4.42 10.68
C ALA A 52 14.19 5.29 11.14
N ILE A 53 13.96 6.42 10.46
CA ILE A 53 12.81 7.31 10.74
C ILE A 53 11.47 6.53 10.72
N ALA A 54 11.34 5.57 9.80
CA ALA A 54 10.15 4.74 9.67
C ALA A 54 9.86 3.91 10.93
N GLU A 55 10.88 3.27 11.50
CA GLU A 55 10.77 2.47 12.73
C GLU A 55 10.39 3.35 13.94
N MET A 56 10.89 4.59 13.99
CA MET A 56 10.53 5.52 15.07
C MET A 56 9.08 5.98 15.01
N ILE A 57 8.52 6.10 13.81
CA ILE A 57 7.16 6.61 13.60
C ILE A 57 6.13 5.46 13.59
N ALA A 58 6.56 4.22 13.31
CA ALA A 58 5.68 3.05 13.22
C ALA A 58 4.72 2.90 14.41
N PRO A 59 5.13 3.02 15.69
CA PRO A 59 4.21 2.88 16.82
C PRO A 59 3.09 3.93 16.82
N ALA A 60 3.40 5.17 16.41
CA ALA A 60 2.41 6.23 16.33
C ALA A 60 1.42 6.02 15.17
N VAL A 61 1.90 5.46 14.05
CA VAL A 61 1.06 5.11 12.90
C VAL A 61 0.16 3.92 13.24
N ASP A 62 0.67 2.92 13.95
CA ASP A 62 -0.11 1.75 14.37
C ASP A 62 -1.25 2.15 15.33
N ALA A 63 -0.96 3.02 16.30
CA ALA A 63 -1.98 3.56 17.20
C ALA A 63 -3.06 4.36 16.45
N LEU A 64 -2.66 5.14 15.43
CA LEU A 64 -3.61 5.86 14.58
C LEU A 64 -4.47 4.91 13.73
N ILE A 65 -3.90 3.82 13.23
CA ILE A 65 -4.64 2.79 12.48
C ILE A 65 -5.67 2.12 13.38
N GLU A 66 -5.32 1.82 14.63
CA GLU A 66 -6.25 1.25 15.61
C GLU A 66 -7.44 2.17 15.87
N GLN A 67 -7.18 3.45 16.19
CA GLN A 67 -8.23 4.46 16.37
C GLN A 67 -9.11 4.60 15.12
N ALA A 68 -8.52 4.57 13.92
CA ALA A 68 -9.27 4.65 12.68
C ALA A 68 -10.17 3.42 12.46
N ARG A 69 -9.73 2.23 12.88
CA ARG A 69 -10.54 1.00 12.80
C ARG A 69 -11.71 1.05 13.78
N GLU A 70 -11.48 1.45 15.01
CA GLU A 70 -12.53 1.60 16.03
C GLU A 70 -13.60 2.58 15.54
N PHE A 71 -13.17 3.75 15.06
CA PHE A 71 -14.08 4.75 14.52
C PHE A 71 -14.92 4.23 13.35
N CYS A 72 -14.31 3.48 12.43
CA CYS A 72 -15.05 2.86 11.32
C CYS A 72 -16.04 1.79 11.80
N GLN A 73 -15.68 0.97 12.77
CA GLN A 73 -16.58 -0.04 13.35
C GLN A 73 -17.79 0.60 14.03
N ASP A 74 -17.59 1.70 14.74
CA ASP A 74 -18.66 2.46 15.37
C ASP A 74 -19.61 3.04 14.32
N LEU A 75 -19.08 3.62 13.24
CA LEU A 75 -19.89 4.14 12.14
C LEU A 75 -20.73 3.05 11.47
N ASP A 76 -20.13 1.89 11.17
CA ASP A 76 -20.83 0.77 10.55
C ASP A 76 -21.97 0.26 11.45
N SER A 77 -21.72 0.20 12.76
CA SER A 77 -22.73 -0.21 13.76
C SER A 77 -23.91 0.77 13.81
N GLN A 78 -23.63 2.08 13.82
CA GLN A 78 -24.66 3.13 13.81
C GLN A 78 -25.49 3.13 12.50
N GLN A 79 -24.85 2.83 11.36
CA GLN A 79 -25.54 2.69 10.07
C GLN A 79 -26.45 1.46 10.03
N GLN A 80 -26.04 0.35 10.65
CA GLN A 80 -26.87 -0.85 10.75
C GLN A 80 -28.08 -0.64 11.67
N ASP A 81 -27.91 0.00 12.82
CA ASP A 81 -29.01 0.29 13.75
C ASP A 81 -30.05 1.24 13.17
N SER A 82 -29.61 2.24 12.40
CA SER A 82 -30.51 3.18 11.72
C SER A 82 -31.28 2.53 10.56
N HIS A 83 -30.66 1.60 9.83
CA HIS A 83 -31.36 0.80 8.81
C HIS A 83 -32.36 -0.19 9.42
N ALA A 84 -32.02 -0.81 10.56
CA ALA A 84 -32.89 -1.75 11.26
C ALA A 84 -34.13 -1.10 11.89
N ARG A 85 -34.05 0.17 12.29
CA ARG A 85 -35.20 0.95 12.82
C ARG A 85 -36.13 1.50 11.75
N ALA A 86 -35.67 1.62 10.51
CA ALA A 86 -36.45 2.13 9.38
C ALA A 86 -37.19 1.02 8.60
N SER A 87 -36.96 -0.25 8.94
CA SER A 87 -37.63 -1.45 8.39
C SER A 87 -38.71 -1.94 9.35
#